data_AF-A0A9X6RPG3-F1
#
_entry.id   AF-A0A9X6RPG3-F1
#
_cell.length_a   1.000
_cell.length_b   1.000
_cell.length_c   1.000
_cell.angle_alpha   90.00
_cell.angle_beta   90.00
_cell.angle_gamma   90.00
#
_symmetry.space_group_name_H-M   'P 1'
#
loop_
_entity.id
_entity.type
_entity.pdbx_description
1 polymer ?
#
loop_
_entity_poly.entity_id
_entity_poly.type
_entity_poly.pdbx_seq_one_letter_code
_entity_poly.pdbx_strand_id
1 'polypeptide(L)'
;IPKMEFTGSQDPSRYRLKSEEPDGRNPRNVEHKRINHISAEAKRRGHIKSGFEVLHGLVPSLAQNASVKVSKAVVLHKGAEYIRHLKEERRAMQAEAEALREQIETINQAVILCQQQLPATGAPVSSRARNDRMNEMLDDYVRQRTQQNWKFWLFSHIVRPLFDNFVSNVSTRSTEDLCRTTSSWVDQQCTLVLLRPLIKDSMRKLSTTTHVLSDPARLPNEARLAVQKNPSGSSSQAHSSSSTHHRSTRES
;
A
#
# COMPACT_ATOMS: atom_id res chain seq x y z
N ILE A 1 16.19 -19.91 20.25
CA ILE A 1 16.61 -21.05 21.12
C ILE A 1 17.98 -20.69 21.68
N PRO A 2 18.10 -20.27 22.95
CA PRO A 2 19.41 -19.97 23.52
C PRO A 2 20.18 -21.26 23.79
N LYS A 3 21.42 -21.33 23.31
CA LYS A 3 22.36 -22.43 23.57
C LYS A 3 22.79 -22.37 25.03
N MET A 4 22.53 -23.42 25.80
CA MET A 4 23.13 -23.61 27.12
C MET A 4 24.49 -24.29 26.92
N GLU A 5 25.57 -23.58 27.24
CA GLU A 5 26.89 -24.19 27.42
C GLU A 5 26.97 -24.86 28.78
N PHE A 6 27.43 -26.11 28.78
CA PHE A 6 27.64 -26.92 29.97
C PHE A 6 29.10 -26.76 30.41
N THR A 7 29.35 -25.96 31.44
CA THR A 7 30.65 -25.90 32.11
C THR A 7 30.78 -27.09 33.07
N GLY A 8 31.57 -28.08 32.66
CA GLY A 8 31.96 -29.20 33.51
C GLY A 8 32.95 -28.74 34.58
N SER A 9 32.55 -28.81 35.85
CA SER A 9 33.48 -28.77 36.98
C SER A 9 33.99 -30.20 37.24
N GLN A 10 35.28 -30.41 37.01
CA GLN A 10 36.01 -31.60 37.43
C GLN A 10 36.31 -31.50 38.94
N ASP A 11 35.81 -32.46 39.71
CA ASP A 11 36.36 -32.77 41.03
C ASP A 11 36.55 -34.30 41.14
N PRO A 12 37.79 -34.82 41.05
CA PRO A 12 38.04 -36.25 40.97
C PRO A 12 38.56 -36.77 42.31
N SER A 13 37.68 -37.14 43.25
CA SER A 13 38.08 -37.98 44.40
C SER A 13 36.89 -38.57 45.16
N ARG A 14 36.36 -39.71 44.69
CA ARG A 14 35.85 -40.77 45.59
C ARG A 14 35.67 -42.09 44.86
N TYR A 15 36.79 -42.74 44.56
CA TYR A 15 36.81 -44.18 44.34
C TYR A 15 36.53 -44.85 45.68
N ARG A 16 35.30 -45.34 45.90
CA ARG A 16 35.03 -46.33 46.94
C ARG A 16 34.86 -47.67 46.25
N LEU A 17 35.98 -48.40 46.11
CA LEU A 17 35.96 -49.83 45.85
C LEU A 17 35.08 -50.48 46.91
N LYS A 18 34.06 -51.20 46.46
CA LYS A 18 33.25 -52.07 47.30
C LYS A 18 33.78 -53.48 47.09
N SER A 19 34.64 -53.92 48.01
CA SER A 19 35.00 -55.31 48.17
C SER A 19 33.73 -56.10 48.49
N GLU A 20 33.43 -57.09 47.67
CA GLU A 20 32.48 -58.15 48.02
C GLU A 20 33.21 -59.20 48.86
N GLU A 21 32.55 -59.69 49.91
CA GLU A 21 32.68 -60.97 50.63
C GLU A 21 32.16 -60.77 52.09
N PRO A 22 31.64 -61.79 52.81
CA PRO A 22 30.57 -62.72 52.49
C PRO A 22 29.34 -62.49 53.41
N ASP A 23 28.35 -63.37 53.29
CA ASP A 23 27.06 -63.40 53.99
C ASP A 23 27.11 -63.11 55.51
N GLY A 24 26.28 -62.16 55.94
CA GLY A 24 26.19 -61.67 57.31
C GLY A 24 25.08 -60.62 57.40
N ARG A 25 23.85 -61.05 57.15
CA ARG A 25 22.64 -60.20 57.09
C ARG A 25 22.38 -59.52 58.44
N ASN A 26 23.05 -58.40 58.73
CA ASN A 26 22.74 -57.55 59.87
C ASN A 26 21.40 -56.83 59.60
N PRO A 27 20.30 -57.22 60.26
CA PRO A 27 18.95 -56.77 59.89
C PRO A 27 18.80 -55.24 59.97
N ARG A 28 19.59 -54.58 60.84
CA ARG A 28 19.60 -53.12 60.96
C ARG A 28 20.15 -52.39 59.74
N ASN A 29 21.16 -52.94 59.04
CA ASN A 29 21.74 -52.30 57.85
C ASN A 29 20.84 -52.47 56.61
N VAL A 30 20.19 -53.63 56.51
CA VAL A 30 19.18 -53.90 55.48
C VAL A 30 17.98 -52.96 55.66
N GLU A 31 17.55 -52.74 56.90
CA GLU A 31 16.44 -51.83 57.21
C GLU A 31 16.77 -50.37 56.87
N HIS A 32 17.97 -49.88 57.19
CA HIS A 32 18.38 -48.51 56.82
C HIS A 32 18.44 -48.31 55.30
N LYS A 33 18.94 -49.31 54.56
CA LYS A 33 18.92 -49.29 53.08
C LYS A 33 17.49 -49.27 52.55
N ARG A 34 16.58 -50.05 53.16
CA ARG A 34 15.14 -50.06 52.81
C ARG A 34 14.50 -48.69 53.02
N ILE A 35 14.73 -48.07 54.18
CA ILE A 35 14.19 -46.74 54.52
C ILE A 35 14.71 -45.68 53.55
N ASN A 36 16.01 -45.66 53.28
CA ASN A 36 16.60 -44.71 52.33
C ASN A 36 16.04 -44.89 50.91
N HIS A 37 15.84 -46.13 50.47
CA HIS A 37 15.21 -46.41 49.17
C HIS A 37 13.76 -45.90 49.11
N ILE A 38 12.97 -46.13 50.17
CA ILE A 38 11.59 -45.62 50.27
C ILE A 38 11.55 -44.10 50.24
N SER A 39 12.45 -43.43 50.98
CA SER A 39 12.55 -41.97 51.00
C SER A 39 12.93 -41.39 49.64
N ALA A 40 13.92 -41.99 48.97
CA ALA A 40 14.34 -41.60 47.63
C ALA A 40 13.21 -41.75 46.60
N GLU A 41 12.47 -42.87 46.64
CA GLU A 41 11.33 -43.10 45.75
C GLU A 41 10.14 -42.17 46.07
N ALA A 42 9.88 -41.88 47.34
CA ALA A 42 8.87 -40.90 47.74
C ALA A 42 9.20 -39.50 47.20
N LYS A 43 10.46 -39.06 47.29
CA LYS A 43 10.93 -37.80 46.70
C LYS A 43 10.76 -37.78 45.18
N ARG A 44 11.16 -38.86 44.49
CA ARG A 44 10.97 -39.01 43.03
C ARG A 44 9.49 -38.90 42.65
N ARG A 45 8.59 -39.58 43.37
CA ARG A 45 7.15 -39.49 43.15
C ARG A 45 6.59 -38.08 43.40
N GLY A 46 7.10 -37.38 44.41
CA GLY A 46 6.77 -35.98 44.67
C GLY A 46 7.14 -35.06 43.51
N HIS A 47 8.34 -35.20 42.94
CA HIS A 47 8.75 -34.44 41.75
C HIS A 47 7.88 -34.75 40.54
N ILE A 48 7.56 -36.02 40.28
CA ILE A 48 6.67 -36.42 39.18
C ILE A 48 5.27 -35.81 39.38
N LYS A 49 4.71 -35.88 40.60
CA LYS A 49 3.41 -35.27 40.91
C LYS A 49 3.42 -33.77 40.61
N SER A 50 4.44 -33.05 41.07
CA SER A 50 4.61 -31.63 40.78
C SER A 50 4.66 -31.34 39.28
N GLY A 51 5.39 -32.16 38.50
CA GLY A 51 5.42 -32.04 37.04
C GLY A 51 4.05 -32.22 36.38
N PHE A 52 3.20 -33.12 36.90
CA PHE A 52 1.82 -33.27 36.43
C PHE A 52 0.95 -32.05 36.75
N GLU A 53 1.10 -31.44 37.93
CA GLU A 53 0.38 -30.20 38.29
C GLU A 53 0.77 -29.04 37.35
N VAL A 54 2.07 -28.90 37.05
CA VAL A 54 2.57 -27.89 36.10
C VAL A 54 2.00 -28.15 34.69
N LEU A 55 2.07 -29.39 34.21
CA LEU A 55 1.52 -29.74 32.90
C LEU A 55 0.01 -29.48 32.83
N HIS A 56 -0.72 -29.74 33.91
CA HIS A 56 -2.15 -29.46 34.01
C HIS A 56 -2.45 -27.96 33.87
N GLY A 57 -1.63 -27.09 34.47
CA GLY A 57 -1.76 -25.64 34.36
C GLY A 57 -1.40 -25.08 32.99
N LEU A 58 -0.48 -25.72 32.25
CA LEU A 58 -0.02 -25.25 30.93
C LEU A 58 -0.96 -25.61 29.78
N VAL A 59 -1.78 -26.66 29.94
CA VAL A 59 -2.69 -27.13 28.88
C VAL A 59 -4.07 -26.46 29.09
N PRO A 60 -4.52 -25.58 28.19
CA PRO A 60 -5.74 -24.79 28.39
C PRO A 60 -6.99 -25.62 28.68
N SER A 61 -7.16 -26.74 27.98
CA SER A 61 -8.32 -27.63 28.16
C SER A 61 -8.36 -28.33 29.52
N LEU A 62 -7.20 -28.47 30.18
CA LEU A 62 -7.09 -29.04 31.52
C LEU A 62 -7.20 -27.93 32.57
N ALA A 63 -6.49 -26.81 32.38
CA ALA A 63 -6.51 -25.66 33.28
C ALA A 63 -7.91 -25.09 33.52
N GLN A 64 -8.76 -25.06 32.49
CA GLN A 64 -10.17 -24.62 32.60
C GLN A 64 -11.03 -25.52 33.51
N ASN A 65 -10.62 -26.78 33.72
CA ASN A 65 -11.32 -27.77 34.54
C ASN A 65 -10.48 -28.21 35.75
N ALA A 66 -9.78 -27.27 36.40
CA ALA A 66 -8.85 -27.54 37.50
C ALA A 66 -9.45 -28.28 38.71
N SER A 67 -10.78 -28.25 38.90
CA SER A 67 -11.48 -28.95 39.99
C SER A 67 -11.79 -30.43 39.70
N VAL A 68 -11.64 -30.87 38.44
CA VAL A 68 -11.96 -32.24 38.01
C VAL A 68 -10.73 -33.13 38.18
N LYS A 69 -10.88 -34.26 38.86
CA LYS A 69 -9.81 -35.27 38.99
C LYS A 69 -9.60 -35.98 37.64
N VAL A 70 -8.67 -35.47 36.84
CA VAL A 70 -8.31 -36.06 35.53
C VAL A 70 -7.22 -37.13 35.71
N SER A 71 -7.33 -38.24 34.98
CA SER A 71 -6.34 -39.32 35.06
C SER A 71 -5.00 -38.90 34.42
N LYS A 72 -3.88 -39.45 34.93
CA LYS A 72 -2.53 -39.17 34.39
C LYS A 72 -2.42 -39.45 32.89
N ALA A 73 -3.09 -40.50 32.41
CA ALA A 73 -3.11 -40.84 30.98
C ALA A 73 -3.78 -39.74 30.14
N VAL A 74 -4.89 -39.17 30.63
CA VAL A 74 -5.58 -38.07 29.95
C VAL A 74 -4.74 -36.80 29.96
N VAL A 75 -4.05 -36.48 31.08
CA VAL A 75 -3.16 -35.32 31.15
C VAL A 75 -2.04 -35.42 30.11
N LEU A 76 -1.40 -36.59 29.98
CA LEU A 76 -0.36 -36.82 28.97
C LEU A 76 -0.91 -36.70 27.54
N HIS A 77 -2.08 -37.29 27.28
CA HIS A 77 -2.71 -37.26 25.97
C HIS A 77 -3.08 -35.81 25.55
N LYS A 78 -3.72 -35.05 26.44
CA LYS A 78 -4.06 -33.64 26.20
C LYS A 78 -2.82 -32.76 26.06
N GLY A 79 -1.75 -33.05 26.81
CA GLY A 79 -0.46 -32.40 26.64
C GLY A 79 0.15 -32.64 25.24
N ALA A 80 0.11 -33.88 24.75
CA ALA A 80 0.61 -34.21 23.41
C ALA A 80 -0.21 -33.52 22.30
N GLU A 81 -1.54 -33.52 22.41
CA GLU A 81 -2.43 -32.81 21.49
C GLU A 81 -2.16 -31.29 21.48
N TYR A 82 -1.96 -30.69 22.66
CA TYR A 82 -1.65 -29.26 22.75
C TYR A 82 -0.29 -28.91 22.13
N ILE A 83 0.73 -29.77 22.29
CA ILE A 83 2.01 -29.60 21.60
C ILE A 83 1.82 -29.66 20.08
N ARG A 84 1.00 -30.58 19.57
CA ARG A 84 0.69 -30.68 18.13
C ARG A 84 0.00 -29.41 17.63
N HIS A 85 -1.01 -28.94 18.36
CA HIS A 85 -1.69 -27.67 18.09
C HIS A 85 -0.72 -26.48 18.02
N LEU A 86 0.13 -26.29 19.03
CA LEU A 86 1.11 -25.20 19.06
C LEU A 86 2.15 -25.28 17.92
N LYS A 87 2.48 -26.49 17.44
CA LYS A 87 3.35 -26.67 16.27
C LYS A 87 2.64 -26.27 14.98
N GLU A 88 1.37 -26.63 14.83
CA GLU A 88 0.56 -26.25 13.68
C GLU A 88 0.33 -24.73 13.64
N GLU A 89 -0.01 -24.12 14.77
CA GLU A 89 -0.22 -22.68 14.90
C GLU A 89 1.07 -21.89 14.58
N ARG A 90 2.22 -22.35 15.10
CA ARG A 90 3.52 -21.77 14.75
C ARG A 90 3.82 -21.85 13.26
N ARG A 91 3.51 -22.98 12.62
CA ARG A 91 3.70 -23.15 11.18
C ARG A 91 2.78 -22.21 10.40
N ALA A 92 1.53 -22.04 10.82
CA ALA A 92 0.59 -21.11 10.20
C ALA A 92 1.09 -19.65 10.30
N MET A 93 1.50 -19.21 11.50
CA MET A 93 2.07 -17.87 11.70
C MET A 93 3.33 -17.64 10.86
N GLN A 94 4.20 -18.65 10.73
CA GLN A 94 5.40 -18.55 9.90
C GLN A 94 5.06 -18.41 8.42
N ALA A 95 4.10 -19.19 7.91
CA ALA A 95 3.65 -19.10 6.53
C ALA A 95 3.00 -17.74 6.22
N GLU A 96 2.20 -17.20 7.15
CA GLU A 96 1.63 -15.84 7.02
C GLU A 96 2.72 -14.77 7.01
N ALA A 97 3.72 -14.88 7.89
CA ALA A 97 4.85 -13.95 7.91
C ALA A 97 5.68 -14.00 6.62
N GLU A 98 5.83 -15.17 6.00
CA GLU A 98 6.48 -15.33 4.69
C GLU A 98 5.65 -14.69 3.57
N ALA A 99 4.34 -14.94 3.52
CA ALA A 99 3.44 -14.34 2.55
C ALA A 99 3.42 -12.79 2.63
N LEU A 100 3.41 -12.23 3.85
CA LEU A 100 3.47 -10.78 4.05
C LEU A 100 4.81 -10.20 3.57
N ARG A 101 5.93 -10.92 3.75
CA ARG A 101 7.23 -10.49 3.22
C ARG A 101 7.24 -10.47 1.69
N GLU A 102 6.66 -11.47 1.04
CA GLU A 102 6.52 -11.51 -0.42
C GLU A 102 5.65 -10.36 -0.93
N GLN A 103 4.57 -10.02 -0.22
CA GLN A 103 3.73 -8.88 -0.56
C GLN A 103 4.48 -7.55 -0.43
N ILE A 104 5.27 -7.37 0.63
CA ILE A 104 6.13 -6.19 0.81
C ILE A 104 7.11 -6.07 -0.36
N GLU A 105 7.77 -7.17 -0.73
CA GLU A 105 8.73 -7.18 -1.84
C GLU A 105 8.05 -6.84 -3.18
N THR A 106 6.88 -7.41 -3.44
CA THR A 106 6.08 -7.10 -4.64
C THR A 106 5.73 -5.61 -4.72
N ILE A 107 5.27 -5.03 -3.60
CA ILE A 107 4.92 -3.60 -3.55
C ILE A 107 6.16 -2.73 -3.72
N ASN A 108 7.28 -3.09 -3.07
CA ASN A 108 8.54 -2.36 -3.22
C ASN A 108 9.04 -2.36 -4.67
N GLN A 109 8.96 -3.50 -5.37
CA GLN A 109 9.29 -3.57 -6.78
C GLN A 109 8.39 -2.66 -7.63
N ALA A 110 7.08 -2.65 -7.37
CA ALA A 110 6.15 -1.76 -8.06
C ALA A 110 6.49 -0.27 -7.80
N VAL A 111 6.85 0.09 -6.57
CA VAL A 111 7.29 1.45 -6.22
C VAL A 111 8.57 1.83 -6.98
N ILE A 112 9.56 0.94 -7.03
CA ILE A 112 10.81 1.17 -7.78
C ILE A 112 10.52 1.40 -9.26
N LEU A 113 9.67 0.57 -9.88
CA LEU A 113 9.29 0.72 -11.29
C LEU A 113 8.60 2.06 -11.55
N CYS A 114 7.71 2.49 -10.66
CA CYS A 114 7.08 3.81 -10.75
C CYS A 114 8.11 4.93 -10.62
N GLN A 115 9.08 4.81 -9.71
CA GLN A 115 10.13 5.82 -9.51
C GLN A 115 11.09 5.91 -10.71
N GLN A 116 11.41 4.79 -11.36
CA GLN A 116 12.25 4.76 -12.56
C GLN A 116 11.60 5.48 -13.76
N GLN A 117 10.26 5.56 -13.80
CA GLN A 117 9.54 6.32 -14.83
C GLN A 117 9.54 7.83 -14.56
N LEU A 118 9.98 8.27 -13.38
CA LEU A 118 10.09 9.69 -13.06
C LEU A 118 11.36 10.28 -13.70
N PRO A 119 11.31 11.52 -14.24
CA PRO A 119 12.49 12.21 -14.75
C PRO A 119 13.55 12.39 -13.66
N ALA A 120 14.84 12.43 -14.04
CA ALA A 120 15.97 12.62 -13.13
C ALA A 120 15.92 13.94 -12.32
N THR A 121 15.15 14.92 -12.79
CA THR A 121 14.87 16.19 -12.11
C THR A 121 13.68 16.12 -11.13
N GLY A 122 13.14 14.92 -10.88
CA GLY A 122 11.86 14.73 -10.19
C GLY A 122 10.68 14.92 -11.15
N ALA A 123 9.46 14.65 -10.68
CA ALA A 123 8.27 14.97 -11.46
C ALA A 123 8.23 16.49 -11.70
N PRO A 124 8.18 16.98 -12.96
CA PRO A 124 7.87 18.36 -13.20
C PRO A 124 6.41 18.55 -12.80
N VAL A 125 6.16 18.88 -11.54
CA VAL A 125 4.87 19.40 -11.08
C VAL A 125 4.72 20.85 -11.55
N SER A 126 5.16 21.14 -12.77
CA SER A 126 4.71 22.34 -13.46
C SER A 126 3.27 22.03 -13.85
N SER A 127 2.34 22.62 -13.12
CA SER A 127 0.92 22.66 -13.51
C SER A 127 0.75 22.92 -15.00
N ARG A 128 1.66 23.70 -15.60
CA ARG A 128 1.75 23.95 -17.04
C ARG A 128 1.92 22.69 -17.90
N ALA A 129 2.92 21.84 -17.64
CA ALA A 129 3.15 20.63 -18.44
C ALA A 129 1.98 19.64 -18.36
N ARG A 130 1.35 19.54 -17.19
CA ARG A 130 0.12 18.75 -17.01
C ARG A 130 -1.05 19.35 -17.80
N ASN A 131 -1.23 20.67 -17.72
CA ASN A 131 -2.29 21.37 -18.42
C ASN A 131 -2.11 21.30 -19.94
N ASP A 132 -0.87 21.35 -20.44
CA ASP A 132 -0.54 21.20 -21.85
C ASP A 132 -0.94 19.80 -22.34
N ARG A 133 -0.59 18.75 -21.59
CA ARG A 133 -0.99 17.38 -21.92
C ARG A 133 -2.51 17.18 -21.92
N MET A 134 -3.22 17.74 -20.95
CA MET A 134 -4.69 17.69 -20.90
C MET A 134 -5.33 18.45 -22.08
N ASN A 135 -4.72 19.56 -22.50
CA ASN A 135 -5.14 20.31 -23.68
C ASN A 135 -4.93 19.51 -24.98
N GLU A 136 -3.80 18.80 -25.13
CA GLU A 136 -3.57 17.90 -26.27
C GLU A 136 -4.65 16.82 -26.36
N MET A 137 -4.98 16.19 -25.22
CA MET A 137 -6.03 15.16 -25.18
C MET A 137 -7.41 15.71 -25.56
N LEU A 138 -7.73 16.94 -25.14
CA LEU A 138 -8.97 17.60 -25.54
C LEU A 138 -8.97 17.91 -27.04
N ASP A 139 -7.86 18.43 -27.58
CA ASP A 139 -7.75 18.76 -29.00
C ASP A 139 -7.89 17.50 -29.88
N ASP A 140 -7.30 16.37 -29.48
CA ASP A 140 -7.48 15.08 -30.14
C ASP A 140 -8.92 14.55 -30.06
N TYR A 141 -9.56 14.68 -28.89
CA TYR A 141 -10.96 14.30 -28.73
C TYR A 141 -11.89 15.17 -29.59
N VAL A 142 -11.68 16.48 -29.60
CA VAL A 142 -12.41 17.41 -30.47
C VAL A 142 -12.20 17.06 -31.93
N ARG A 143 -10.98 16.67 -32.32
CA ARG A 143 -10.69 16.23 -33.69
C ARG A 143 -11.53 15.03 -34.08
N GLN A 144 -11.50 13.97 -33.27
CA GLN A 144 -12.22 12.73 -33.55
C GLN A 144 -13.73 12.97 -33.61
N ARG A 145 -14.29 13.71 -32.64
CA ARG A 145 -15.74 13.96 -32.55
C ARG A 145 -16.25 14.89 -33.64
N THR A 146 -15.44 15.88 -34.07
CA THR A 146 -15.81 16.79 -35.16
C THR A 146 -15.89 16.07 -36.52
N GLN A 147 -15.04 15.06 -36.75
CA GLN A 147 -15.11 14.24 -37.97
C GLN A 147 -16.44 13.48 -38.06
N GLN A 148 -16.92 12.95 -36.94
CA GLN A 148 -18.20 12.26 -36.84
C GLN A 148 -19.38 13.22 -36.92
N ASN A 149 -19.31 14.34 -36.20
CA ASN A 149 -20.35 15.36 -36.17
C ASN A 149 -19.73 16.75 -36.07
N TRP A 150 -19.83 17.53 -37.15
CA TRP A 150 -19.25 18.86 -37.23
C TRP A 150 -19.81 19.83 -36.18
N LYS A 151 -21.04 19.62 -35.68
CA LYS A 151 -21.64 20.45 -34.61
C LYS A 151 -20.87 20.35 -33.29
N PHE A 152 -20.09 19.28 -33.10
CA PHE A 152 -19.22 19.15 -31.94
C PHE A 152 -18.13 20.22 -31.90
N TRP A 153 -17.67 20.69 -33.06
CA TRP A 153 -16.70 21.78 -33.14
C TRP A 153 -17.25 23.06 -32.52
N LEU A 154 -18.52 23.38 -32.75
CA LEU A 154 -19.19 24.51 -32.08
C LEU A 154 -19.20 24.33 -30.56
N PHE A 155 -19.57 23.13 -30.10
CA PHE A 155 -19.56 22.80 -28.68
C PHE A 155 -18.16 22.93 -28.07
N SER A 156 -17.11 22.56 -28.81
CA SER A 156 -15.73 22.67 -28.34
C SER A 156 -15.32 24.10 -28.00
N HIS A 157 -15.85 25.11 -28.70
CA HIS A 157 -15.59 26.52 -28.39
C HIS A 157 -16.24 27.00 -27.08
N ILE A 158 -17.30 26.33 -26.63
CA ILE A 158 -17.95 26.60 -25.34
C ILE A 158 -17.24 25.82 -24.24
N VAL A 159 -16.81 24.59 -24.53
CA VAL A 159 -16.15 23.73 -23.53
C VAL A 159 -14.72 24.14 -23.26
N ARG A 160 -13.96 24.66 -24.24
CA ARG A 160 -12.54 24.99 -24.07
C ARG A 160 -12.27 25.90 -22.84
N PRO A 161 -12.95 27.05 -22.68
CA PRO A 161 -12.71 27.92 -21.52
C PRO A 161 -13.15 27.27 -20.20
N LEU A 162 -14.21 26.46 -20.23
CA LEU A 162 -14.66 25.70 -19.05
C LEU A 162 -13.63 24.64 -18.66
N PHE A 163 -13.05 23.96 -19.65
CA PHE A 163 -12.03 22.94 -19.44
C PHE A 163 -10.74 23.54 -18.87
N ASP A 164 -10.26 24.67 -19.40
CA ASP A 164 -9.08 25.35 -18.86
C ASP A 164 -9.28 25.75 -17.38
N ASN A 165 -10.49 26.21 -17.04
CA ASN A 165 -10.86 26.54 -15.67
C ASN A 165 -10.99 25.28 -14.79
N PHE A 166 -11.61 24.22 -15.30
CA PHE A 166 -11.73 22.93 -14.62
C PHE A 166 -10.34 22.37 -14.28
N VAL A 167 -9.46 22.29 -15.27
CA VAL A 167 -8.11 21.77 -15.12
C VAL A 167 -7.35 22.55 -14.05
N SER A 168 -7.55 23.87 -13.94
CA SER A 168 -6.86 24.70 -12.96
C SER A 168 -7.43 24.62 -11.54
N ASN A 169 -8.73 24.34 -11.38
CA ASN A 169 -9.43 24.43 -10.09
C ASN A 169 -9.80 23.07 -9.47
N VAL A 170 -9.81 21.99 -10.23
CA VAL A 170 -10.21 20.66 -9.75
C VAL A 170 -8.98 19.86 -9.30
N SER A 171 -9.08 19.30 -8.09
CA SER A 171 -8.02 18.48 -7.49
C SER A 171 -8.04 17.07 -8.06
N THR A 172 -6.86 16.51 -8.29
CA THR A 172 -6.66 15.11 -8.74
C THR A 172 -5.87 14.29 -7.72
N ARG A 173 -5.80 14.75 -6.46
CA ARG A 173 -5.02 14.11 -5.39
C ARG A 173 -5.59 12.77 -4.94
N SER A 174 -6.92 12.65 -4.91
CA SER A 174 -7.64 11.42 -4.61
C SER A 174 -8.96 11.39 -5.37
N THR A 175 -9.59 10.22 -5.46
CA THR A 175 -10.92 10.07 -6.08
C THR A 175 -11.97 10.87 -5.32
N GLU A 176 -11.92 10.88 -3.99
CA GLU A 176 -12.83 11.65 -3.15
C GLU A 176 -12.65 13.17 -3.35
N ASP A 177 -11.40 13.65 -3.37
CA ASP A 177 -11.11 15.06 -3.63
C ASP A 177 -11.54 15.47 -5.04
N LEU A 178 -11.34 14.61 -6.04
CA LEU A 178 -11.80 14.82 -7.40
C LEU A 178 -13.31 15.00 -7.45
N CYS A 179 -14.07 14.08 -6.84
CA CYS A 179 -15.54 14.16 -6.82
C CYS A 179 -16.02 15.42 -6.09
N ARG A 180 -15.48 15.70 -4.91
CA ARG A 180 -15.85 16.87 -4.09
C ARG A 180 -15.54 18.18 -4.80
N THR A 181 -14.33 18.33 -5.33
CA THR A 181 -13.91 19.56 -6.00
C THR A 181 -14.57 19.74 -7.36
N THR A 182 -14.85 18.66 -8.10
CA THR A 182 -15.65 18.72 -9.33
C THR A 182 -17.07 19.20 -9.05
N SER A 183 -17.73 18.66 -8.03
CA SER A 183 -19.10 19.05 -7.69
C SER A 183 -19.17 20.54 -7.32
N SER A 184 -18.26 20.98 -6.44
CA SER A 184 -18.13 22.39 -6.08
C SER A 184 -17.82 23.29 -7.29
N TRP A 185 -16.95 22.84 -8.20
CA TRP A 185 -16.63 23.56 -9.42
C TRP A 185 -17.85 23.71 -10.33
N VAL A 186 -18.64 22.65 -10.52
CA VAL A 186 -19.89 22.72 -11.32
C VAL A 186 -20.86 23.73 -10.70
N ASP A 187 -21.09 23.65 -9.39
CA ASP A 187 -22.03 24.54 -8.70
C ASP A 187 -21.63 26.02 -8.79
N GLN A 188 -20.33 26.30 -8.80
CA GLN A 188 -19.81 27.67 -8.84
C GLN A 188 -19.62 28.20 -10.27
N GLN A 189 -19.07 27.39 -11.18
CA GLN A 189 -18.58 27.83 -12.49
C GLN A 189 -19.55 27.51 -13.64
N CYS A 190 -20.48 26.58 -13.45
CA CYS A 190 -21.49 26.21 -14.46
C CYS A 190 -22.87 26.84 -14.20
N THR A 191 -22.93 27.97 -13.48
CA THR A 191 -24.19 28.70 -13.27
C THR A 191 -24.64 29.41 -14.54
N LEU A 192 -25.96 29.61 -14.70
CA LEU A 192 -26.51 30.32 -15.88
C LEU A 192 -25.99 31.75 -16.00
N VAL A 193 -25.63 32.39 -14.89
CA VAL A 193 -25.08 33.76 -14.87
C VAL A 193 -23.72 33.80 -15.57
N LEU A 194 -22.89 32.76 -15.42
CA LEU A 194 -21.57 32.66 -16.06
C LEU A 194 -21.65 32.01 -17.45
N LEU A 195 -22.53 31.02 -17.65
CA LEU A 195 -22.65 30.31 -18.92
C LEU A 195 -23.25 31.19 -20.03
N ARG A 196 -24.26 32.02 -19.72
CA ARG A 196 -24.89 32.90 -20.73
C ARG A 196 -23.90 33.84 -21.43
N PRO A 197 -23.06 34.63 -20.72
CA PRO A 197 -22.05 35.46 -21.38
C PRO A 197 -21.00 34.62 -22.10
N LEU A 198 -20.56 33.49 -21.53
CA LEU A 198 -19.59 32.60 -22.17
C LEU A 198 -20.09 32.08 -23.52
N ILE A 199 -21.32 31.54 -23.57
CA ILE A 199 -21.93 31.06 -24.82
C ILE A 199 -22.07 32.21 -25.82
N LYS A 200 -22.56 33.37 -25.38
CA LYS A 200 -22.69 34.56 -26.23
C LYS A 200 -21.34 34.95 -26.83
N ASP A 201 -20.28 34.93 -26.04
CA ASP A 201 -18.93 35.32 -26.46
C ASP A 201 -18.32 34.28 -27.41
N SER A 202 -18.49 32.99 -27.14
CA SER A 202 -18.08 31.91 -28.04
C SER A 202 -18.83 31.98 -29.38
N MET A 203 -20.15 32.23 -29.37
CA MET A 203 -20.95 32.39 -30.58
C MET A 203 -20.56 33.64 -31.37
N ARG A 204 -20.31 34.76 -30.69
CA ARG A 204 -19.82 35.99 -31.32
C ARG A 204 -18.47 35.77 -31.98
N LYS A 205 -17.54 35.11 -31.29
CA LYS A 205 -16.22 34.76 -31.84
C LYS A 205 -16.38 33.88 -33.08
N LEU A 206 -17.22 32.84 -33.02
CA LEU A 206 -17.47 31.99 -34.16
C LEU A 206 -18.03 32.78 -35.35
N SER A 207 -18.97 33.70 -35.11
CA SER A 207 -19.58 34.51 -36.16
C SER A 207 -18.62 35.45 -36.87
N THR A 208 -17.53 35.85 -36.20
CA THR A 208 -16.49 36.69 -36.82
C THR A 208 -15.34 35.89 -37.42
N THR A 209 -15.14 34.63 -36.99
CA THR A 209 -14.07 33.75 -37.51
C THR A 209 -14.53 32.82 -38.64
N THR A 210 -15.83 32.64 -38.83
CA THR A 210 -16.41 31.75 -39.83
C THR A 210 -17.36 32.50 -40.74
N HIS A 211 -17.70 31.90 -41.88
CA HIS A 211 -18.68 32.46 -42.79
C HIS A 211 -20.13 32.14 -42.41
N VAL A 212 -20.42 31.74 -41.17
CA VAL A 212 -21.76 31.34 -40.72
C VAL A 212 -22.86 32.37 -41.02
N LEU A 213 -22.54 33.67 -40.94
CA LEU A 213 -23.51 34.74 -41.19
C LEU A 213 -23.77 35.00 -42.69
N SER A 214 -22.85 34.58 -43.56
CA SER A 214 -22.92 34.80 -45.01
C SER A 214 -23.37 33.55 -45.76
N ASP A 215 -22.87 32.38 -45.36
CA ASP A 215 -23.18 31.08 -45.94
C ASP A 215 -23.08 29.97 -44.88
N PRO A 216 -24.21 29.65 -44.21
CA PRO A 216 -24.26 28.60 -43.18
C PRO A 216 -23.89 27.21 -43.69
N ALA A 217 -24.01 26.93 -45.00
CA ALA A 217 -23.76 25.60 -45.56
C ALA A 217 -22.26 25.23 -45.58
N ARG A 218 -21.38 26.22 -45.41
CA ARG A 218 -19.92 26.01 -45.39
C ARG A 218 -19.36 25.58 -44.04
N LEU A 219 -20.09 25.83 -42.95
CA LEU A 219 -19.68 25.48 -41.58
C LEU A 219 -19.23 24.02 -41.39
N PRO A 220 -19.89 23.00 -41.95
CA PRO A 220 -19.45 21.62 -41.82
C PRO A 220 -18.04 21.38 -42.36
N ASN A 221 -17.72 22.01 -43.50
CA ASN A 221 -16.41 21.88 -44.14
C ASN A 221 -15.36 22.72 -43.39
N GLU A 222 -15.72 23.94 -42.97
CA GLU A 222 -14.86 24.82 -42.18
C GLU A 222 -14.47 24.17 -40.83
N ALA A 223 -15.42 23.54 -40.14
CA ALA A 223 -15.16 22.82 -38.89
C ALA A 223 -14.17 21.66 -39.09
N ARG A 224 -14.35 20.87 -40.16
CA ARG A 224 -13.47 19.73 -40.49
C ARG A 224 -12.06 20.20 -40.86
N LEU A 225 -11.95 21.27 -41.65
CA LEU A 225 -10.65 21.85 -42.02
C LEU A 225 -9.94 22.50 -40.84
N ALA A 226 -10.66 23.21 -39.97
CA ALA A 226 -10.10 23.86 -38.77
C ALA A 226 -9.45 22.84 -37.83
N VAL A 227 -10.09 21.67 -37.70
CA VAL A 227 -9.55 20.56 -36.93
C VAL A 227 -8.32 19.94 -37.59
N GLN A 228 -8.32 19.74 -38.92
CA GLN A 228 -7.19 19.14 -39.64
C GLN A 228 -5.94 20.03 -39.66
N LYS A 229 -6.10 21.36 -39.71
CA LYS A 229 -4.99 22.33 -39.77
C LYS A 229 -4.18 22.43 -38.48
N ASN A 230 -4.70 21.94 -37.35
CA ASN A 230 -4.04 21.98 -36.04
C ASN A 230 -3.50 20.61 -35.61
N PRO A 231 -2.54 19.95 -36.28
CA PRO A 231 -2.03 18.66 -35.81
C PRO A 231 -1.15 18.76 -34.55
N SER A 232 -0.66 19.95 -34.18
CA SER A 232 0.11 20.18 -32.93
C SER A 232 0.43 21.67 -32.74
N GLY A 233 -0.06 22.29 -31.66
CA GLY A 233 0.45 23.53 -31.03
C GLY A 233 0.74 24.76 -31.90
N SER A 234 -0.18 25.73 -31.95
CA SER A 234 0.16 27.12 -32.32
C SER A 234 -0.45 28.13 -31.33
N SER A 235 -0.01 28.09 -30.08
CA SER A 235 -0.12 29.22 -29.17
C SER A 235 1.16 30.05 -29.26
N SER A 236 1.23 30.91 -30.27
CA SER A 236 2.15 32.06 -30.30
C SER A 236 1.51 33.11 -31.19
N GLN A 237 0.55 33.83 -30.61
CA GLN A 237 0.03 35.04 -31.23
C GLN A 237 1.10 36.12 -31.08
N ALA A 238 1.62 36.54 -32.23
CA ALA A 238 2.58 37.61 -32.38
C ALA A 238 2.06 38.92 -31.77
N HIS A 239 2.84 39.50 -30.85
CA HIS A 239 2.76 40.92 -30.53
C HIS A 239 3.91 41.66 -31.21
N SER A 240 3.54 42.35 -32.29
CA SER A 240 3.98 43.68 -32.70
C SER A 240 5.33 44.17 -32.15
N SER A 241 6.29 44.19 -33.07
CA SER A 241 7.42 45.12 -33.20
C SER A 241 7.21 46.49 -32.53
N SER A 242 8.13 46.83 -31.61
CA SER A 242 8.40 48.22 -31.24
C SER A 242 9.88 48.54 -31.49
N SER A 243 10.06 49.54 -32.35
CA SER A 243 11.31 50.06 -32.89
C SER A 243 12.20 50.62 -31.77
N THR A 244 13.43 50.12 -31.64
CA THR A 244 14.45 50.75 -30.78
C THR A 244 15.35 51.63 -31.65
N HIS A 245 15.11 52.93 -31.63
CA HIS A 245 15.99 53.92 -32.23
C HIS A 245 17.35 53.90 -31.53
N HIS A 246 18.41 53.63 -32.30
CA HIS A 246 19.79 53.95 -31.95
C HIS A 246 19.93 55.45 -31.68
N ARG A 247 20.33 55.82 -30.46
CA ARG A 247 20.97 57.11 -30.21
C ARG A 247 22.47 56.87 -30.00
N SER A 248 23.21 57.05 -31.08
CA SER A 248 24.64 57.31 -31.04
C SER A 248 24.82 58.81 -30.83
N THR A 249 25.39 59.22 -29.71
CA THR A 249 25.95 60.58 -29.57
C THR A 249 27.36 60.44 -29.05
N ARG A 250 28.26 60.71 -29.98
CA ARG A 250 29.70 60.87 -29.90
C ARG A 250 30.03 62.16 -29.13
N GLU A 251 31.20 62.13 -28.51
CA GLU A 251 31.85 63.16 -27.70
C GLU A 251 31.85 64.58 -28.29
N SER A 252 31.76 65.59 -27.41
CA SER A 252 32.72 66.70 -27.23
C SER A 252 32.48 67.36 -25.88
#